data_AF-A0A966U472-F1
#
_entry.id   AF-A0A966U472-F1
#
_cell.length_a   1.000
_cell.length_b   1.000
_cell.length_c   1.000
_cell.angle_alpha   90.00
_cell.angle_beta   90.00
_cell.angle_gamma   90.00
#
_symmetry.space_group_name_H-M   'P 1'
#
loop_
_entity.id
_entity.type
_entity.pdbx_description
1 polymer ?
#
loop_
_entity_poly.entity_id
_entity_poly.type
_entity_poly.pdbx_seq_one_letter_code
_entity_poly.pdbx_strand_id
1 'polypeptide(L)' 'ILFAGNGHVRDDYGVPQVLRSLEPSKKRVSVGLIEEAQRDSSAFAELAKLYDFVWITPSIDRADPCATLHFGKSESSK' A
#
# COMPACT_ATOMS: atom_id res chain seq x y z
N ILE A 1 7.11 16.25 -2.26
CA ILE A 1 6.83 15.10 -1.37
C ILE A 1 5.46 14.56 -1.78
N LEU A 2 5.34 13.25 -2.04
CA LEU A 2 4.09 12.58 -2.43
C LEU A 2 3.61 11.72 -1.25
N PHE A 3 2.31 11.76 -0.97
CA PHE A 3 1.67 10.85 -0.02
C PHE A 3 0.61 10.02 -0.75
N ALA A 4 0.76 8.71 -0.76
CA ALA A 4 -0.12 7.78 -1.46
C ALA A 4 -0.07 6.40 -0.80
N GLY A 5 -1.02 5.52 -1.15
CA GLY A 5 -1.04 4.14 -0.64
C GLY A 5 0.21 3.34 -1.05
N ASN A 6 0.59 2.37 -0.22
CA ASN A 6 1.80 1.54 -0.39
C ASN A 6 2.00 1.01 -1.82
N GLY A 7 0.93 0.54 -2.48
CA GLY A 7 1.00 0.07 -3.87
C GLY A 7 1.49 1.11 -4.88
N HIS A 8 1.22 2.40 -4.66
CA HIS A 8 1.68 3.48 -5.53
C HIS A 8 3.14 3.90 -5.26
N VAL A 9 3.65 3.66 -4.05
CA VAL A 9 4.98 4.11 -3.63
C VAL A 9 6.02 2.98 -3.57
N ARG A 10 5.64 1.74 -3.87
CA ARG A 10 6.55 0.60 -4.05
C ARG A 10 7.64 0.94 -5.06
N ASP A 11 8.89 0.62 -4.74
CA ASP A 11 9.98 0.91 -5.66
C ASP A 11 9.85 0.08 -6.95
N ASP A 12 9.49 -1.20 -6.88
CA ASP A 12 9.35 -2.05 -8.07
C ASP A 12 8.12 -1.75 -8.95
N TYR A 13 7.19 -0.89 -8.50
CA TYR A 13 5.92 -0.63 -9.18
C TYR A 13 5.49 0.86 -9.07
N GLY A 14 4.29 1.22 -9.53
CA GLY A 14 3.68 2.52 -9.25
C GLY A 14 4.48 3.74 -9.73
N VAL A 15 4.49 4.79 -8.90
CA VAL A 15 5.06 6.10 -9.22
C VAL A 15 6.58 6.05 -9.41
N PRO A 16 7.38 5.32 -8.60
CA PRO A 16 8.82 5.22 -8.81
C PRO A 16 9.23 4.76 -10.22
N GLN A 17 8.46 3.87 -10.86
CA GLN A 17 8.72 3.44 -12.24
C GLN A 17 8.54 4.58 -13.26
N VAL A 18 7.49 5.38 -13.09
CA VAL A 18 7.25 6.58 -13.92
C VAL A 18 8.37 7.61 -13.73
N LEU A 19 8.78 7.86 -12.47
CA LEU A 19 9.85 8.80 -12.18
C LEU A 19 11.22 8.34 -12.68
N ARG A 20 11.50 7.03 -12.67
CA ARG A 20 12.71 6.46 -13.29
C ARG A 20 12.75 6.73 -14.80
N SER A 21 11.60 6.69 -15.47
CA SER A 21 11.50 6.95 -16.91
C SER A 21 11.63 8.43 -17.24
N LEU A 22 10.95 9.31 -16.52
CA LEU A 22 10.91 10.75 -16.83
C LEU A 22 12.14 11.50 -16.29
N GLU A 23 12.67 11.08 -15.15
CA GLU A 23 13.69 11.81 -14.38
C GLU A 23 14.74 10.85 -13.80
N PRO A 24 15.48 10.11 -14.65
CA PRO A 24 16.36 9.01 -14.22
C PRO A 24 17.48 9.47 -13.28
N SER A 25 18.01 10.69 -13.48
CA SER A 25 19.13 11.24 -12.71
C SER A 25 18.75 11.75 -11.32
N LYS A 26 17.45 11.95 -11.04
CA LYS A 26 16.99 12.44 -9.74
C LYS A 26 17.02 11.33 -8.71
N LYS A 27 17.49 11.65 -7.51
CA LYS A 27 17.37 10.74 -6.35
C LYS A 27 15.92 10.66 -5.91
N ARG A 28 15.52 9.48 -5.45
CA ARG A 28 14.18 9.16 -4.97
C ARG A 28 14.33 8.34 -3.70
N VAL A 29 13.34 8.43 -2.83
CA VAL A 29 13.22 7.61 -1.63
C VAL A 29 11.78 7.18 -1.53
N SER A 30 11.57 5.88 -1.33
CA SER A 30 10.29 5.21 -1.12
C SER A 30 10.16 4.80 0.34
N VAL A 31 9.02 5.13 0.97
CA VAL A 31 8.75 4.80 2.36
C VAL A 31 7.43 4.03 2.42
N GLY A 32 7.50 2.75 2.82
CA GLY A 32 6.32 1.92 3.05
C GLY A 32 5.84 2.03 4.50
N LEU A 33 4.55 2.24 4.72
CA LEU A 33 3.95 2.24 6.06
C LEU A 33 3.20 0.93 6.27
N ILE A 34 3.66 0.09 7.19
CA ILE A 34 3.11 -1.26 7.39
C ILE A 34 2.54 -1.36 8.81
N GLU A 35 1.37 -1.96 8.92
CA GLU A 35 0.74 -2.21 10.22
C GLU A 35 1.29 -3.51 10.83
N GLU A 36 1.45 -3.53 12.16
CA GLU A 36 2.01 -4.68 12.87
C GLU A 36 1.22 -5.99 12.66
N ALA A 37 -0.11 -5.94 12.44
CA ALA A 37 -0.89 -7.15 12.15
C ALA A 37 -0.57 -7.80 10.79
N GLN A 38 0.14 -7.09 9.90
CA GLN A 38 0.59 -7.60 8.60
C GLN A 38 1.97 -8.26 8.69
N ARG A 39 2.48 -8.48 9.91
CA ARG A 39 3.82 -8.98 10.22
C ARG A 39 3.84 -10.52 10.18
N ASP A 40 4.27 -11.08 9.05
CA ASP A 40 4.97 -12.36 9.10
C ASP A 40 6.48 -12.08 9.25
N SER A 41 7.18 -12.83 10.08
CA SER A 41 8.60 -12.57 10.38
C SER A 41 9.50 -12.76 9.15
N SER A 42 9.06 -13.60 8.20
CA SER A 42 9.64 -13.76 6.87
C SER A 42 9.43 -12.54 5.95
N ALA A 43 8.49 -11.65 6.27
CA ALA A 43 8.06 -10.56 5.39
C ALA A 43 9.01 -9.35 5.39
N PHE A 44 9.84 -9.13 6.42
CA PHE A 44 10.71 -7.95 6.47
C PHE A 44 11.77 -7.94 5.36
N ALA A 45 12.36 -9.11 5.09
CA ALA A 45 13.35 -9.23 4.02
C ALA A 45 12.73 -8.95 2.65
N GLU A 46 11.48 -9.34 2.44
CA GLU A 46 10.74 -9.04 1.21
C GLU A 46 10.32 -7.57 1.14
N LEU A 47 9.83 -6.99 2.23
CA LEU A 47 9.49 -5.56 2.30
C LEU A 47 10.70 -4.65 2.06
N ALA A 48 11.88 -5.04 2.54
CA ALA A 48 13.13 -4.33 2.29
C ALA A 48 13.56 -4.33 0.80
N LYS A 49 13.02 -5.23 -0.02
CA LYS A 49 13.20 -5.20 -1.48
C LYS A 49 12.24 -4.24 -2.18
N LEU A 50 11.16 -3.85 -1.50
CA LEU A 50 10.07 -3.06 -2.09
C LEU A 50 10.15 -1.57 -1.73
N TYR A 51 10.88 -1.20 -0.68
CA TYR A 51 11.00 0.19 -0.22
C TYR A 51 12.42 0.47 0.31
N ASP A 52 12.85 1.72 0.24
CA ASP A 52 14.11 2.17 0.85
C ASP A 52 14.00 2.18 2.38
N PHE A 53 12.82 2.53 2.90
CA PHE A 53 12.50 2.49 4.33
C PHE A 53 11.13 1.89 4.56
N VAL A 54 11.00 1.18 5.68
CA VAL A 54 9.72 0.65 6.15
C VAL A 54 9.45 1.23 7.55
N TRP A 55 8.32 1.91 7.70
CA TRP A 55 7.85 2.40 9.00
C TRP A 55 6.76 1.47 9.51
N ILE A 56 7.01 0.81 10.64
CA ILE A 56 6.02 -0.05 11.29
C ILE A 56 5.15 0.77 12.26
N THR A 57 3.85 0.61 12.13
CA THR A 57 2.85 1.31 12.95
C THR A 57 1.93 0.31 13.64
N PRO A 58 1.34 0.65 14.79
CA PRO A 58 0.25 -0.14 15.37
C PRO A 58 -0.89 -0.26 14.37
N SER A 59 -1.52 -1.44 14.30
CA SER A 59 -2.72 -1.61 13.49
C SER A 59 -3.85 -0.72 14.00
N ILE A 60 -4.58 -0.08 13.08
CA ILE A 60 -5.80 0.64 13.44
C ILE A 60 -7.00 -0.31 13.34
N ASP A 61 -7.84 -0.33 14.38
CA ASP A 61 -9.11 -1.02 14.29
C ASP A 61 -10.04 -0.24 13.35
N ARG A 62 -10.63 -0.94 12.39
CA ARG A 62 -11.53 -0.37 11.39
C ARG A 62 -12.72 -1.29 11.21
N ALA A 63 -13.91 -0.71 11.25
CA ALA A 63 -15.11 -1.42 10.84
C ALA A 63 -14.96 -1.92 9.39
N ASP A 64 -15.58 -3.05 9.08
CA ASP A 64 -15.61 -3.58 7.72
C ASP A 64 -16.19 -2.52 6.77
N PRO A 65 -15.40 -1.99 5.81
CA PRO A 65 -15.88 -0.98 4.88
C PRO A 65 -17.00 -1.51 3.98
N CYS A 66 -17.15 -2.83 3.87
CA CYS A 66 -18.19 -3.48 3.09
C CYS A 66 -19.50 -3.69 3.86
N ALA A 67 -19.52 -3.55 5.19
CA ALA A 67 -20.70 -3.87 6.00
C ALA A 67 -21.93 -3.00 5.67
N THR A 68 -21.71 -1.80 5.15
CA THR A 68 -22.77 -0.87 4.72
C THR A 68 -22.99 -0.84 3.21
N LEU A 69 -22.22 -1.63 2.44
CA LEU A 69 -22.36 -1.68 0.99
C LEU A 69 -23.58 -2.51 0.61
N HIS A 70 -24.62 -1.85 0.13
CA HIS A 70 -25.77 -2.49 -0.48
C HIS A 70 -25.51 -2.72 -1.97
N PHE A 71 -24.87 -3.84 -2.30
CA PHE A 71 -24.81 -4.32 -3.67
C PHE A 71 -26.19 -4.87 -4.07
N GLY A 72 -26.73 -4.37 -5.18
CA GLY A 72 -28.14 -4.51 -5.57
C GLY A 72 -28.78 -5.84 -5.21
N LYS A 73 -29.64 -5.83 -4.18
CA LYS A 73 -30.79 -6.73 -4.18
C LYS A 73 -31.72 -6.18 -5.26
N SER A 74 -31.78 -6.84 -6.42
CA SER A 74 -32.99 -6.72 -7.22
C SER A 74 -34.14 -7.17 -6.34
N GLU A 75 -35.06 -6.26 -6.01
CA GLU A 75 -36.37 -6.61 -5.48
C GLU A 75 -37.10 -7.43 -6.55
N SER A 76 -36.85 -8.73 -6.56
CA SER A 76 -37.66 -9.71 -7.27
C SER A 76 -37.37 -11.09 -6.70
N SER A 77 -37.91 -11.36 -5.52
CA SER A 77 -38.53 -12.68 -5.33
C SER A 77 -39.81 -12.47 -4.54
N LYS A 78 -40.89 -12.89 -5.20
CA LYS A 78 -42.26 -13.00 -4.70
C LYS A 78 -42.34 -13.69 -3.34
#